data_AF-A0A412KSG5-F1
#
_entry.id   AF-A0A412KSG5-F1
#
_cell.length_a   1.000
_cell.length_b   1.000
_cell.length_c   1.000
_cell.angle_alpha   90.00
_cell.angle_beta   90.00
_cell.angle_gamma   90.00
#
_symmetry.space_group_name_H-M   'P 1'
#
loop_
_entity.id
_entity.type
_entity.pdbx_description
1 polymer ?
#
loop_
_entity_poly.entity_id
_entity_poly.type
_entity_poly.pdbx_seq_one_letter_code
_entity_poly.pdbx_strand_id
1 'polypeptide(L)'
;MKKVGFDERLDDIMVCAAIRLQKRMTMASSFRSLVSYLTRVGLWEDMGVQRIQGMSRTELEDRAVMALARRLRRARKSGTLRAALQQLNMQELLQPRAKERARQQRTPAALRLIVGEAPYHGGLSVRKARCPQRALRLVR
;
A
#
# COMPACT_ATOMS: atom_id res chain seq x y z
N MET A 1 -22.07 15.36 -9.87
CA MET A 1 -21.70 14.71 -8.59
C MET A 1 -20.38 13.97 -8.76
N LYS A 2 -19.30 14.43 -8.13
CA LYS A 2 -17.94 13.89 -8.32
C LYS A 2 -17.80 12.51 -7.66
N LYS A 3 -17.89 11.43 -8.45
CA LYS A 3 -17.49 10.07 -8.06
C LYS A 3 -15.95 9.88 -8.00
N VAL A 4 -15.19 10.94 -8.26
CA VAL A 4 -13.73 10.93 -8.43
C VAL A 4 -12.99 10.29 -7.23
N GLY A 5 -13.42 10.59 -6.00
CA GLY A 5 -12.74 10.05 -4.81
C GLY A 5 -12.98 8.56 -4.54
N PHE A 6 -14.00 7.93 -5.16
CA PHE A 6 -14.27 6.51 -4.91
C PHE A 6 -13.45 5.60 -5.83
N ASP A 7 -13.24 6.01 -7.09
CA ASP A 7 -12.37 5.29 -8.02
C ASP A 7 -10.89 5.48 -7.65
N GLU A 8 -10.47 6.69 -7.29
CA GLU A 8 -9.11 6.94 -6.75
C GLU A 8 -8.80 6.05 -5.53
N ARG A 9 -9.79 5.83 -4.65
CA ARG A 9 -9.62 4.95 -3.49
C ARG A 9 -9.46 3.48 -3.89
N LEU A 10 -10.12 3.02 -4.95
CA LEU A 10 -9.95 1.65 -5.43
C LEU A 10 -8.56 1.48 -6.05
N ASP A 11 -8.10 2.45 -6.83
CA ASP A 11 -6.77 2.42 -7.45
C ASP A 11 -5.67 2.42 -6.39
N ASP A 12 -5.79 3.26 -5.35
CA ASP A 12 -4.89 3.23 -4.18
C ASP A 12 -4.86 1.85 -3.50
N ILE A 13 -6.03 1.22 -3.30
CA ILE A 13 -6.14 -0.13 -2.73
C ILE A 13 -5.47 -1.15 -3.65
N MET A 14 -5.70 -1.07 -4.96
CA MET A 14 -5.14 -1.97 -5.95
C MET A 14 -3.62 -1.88 -6.01
N VAL A 15 -3.05 -0.67 -6.01
CA VAL A 15 -1.61 -0.44 -5.98
C VAL A 15 -1.01 -1.03 -4.70
N CYS A 16 -1.60 -0.72 -3.54
CA CYS A 16 -1.12 -1.28 -2.26
C CYS A 16 -1.20 -2.81 -2.23
N ALA A 17 -2.27 -3.39 -2.76
CA ALA A 17 -2.46 -4.83 -2.83
C ALA A 17 -1.44 -5.48 -3.77
N ALA A 18 -1.16 -4.88 -4.93
CA ALA A 18 -0.16 -5.35 -5.87
C ALA A 18 1.26 -5.34 -5.27
N ILE A 19 1.65 -4.25 -4.61
CA ILE A 19 2.96 -4.15 -3.93
C ILE A 19 3.10 -5.24 -2.86
N ARG A 20 2.05 -5.47 -2.06
CA ARG A 20 2.06 -6.51 -1.02
C ARG A 20 2.14 -7.91 -1.61
N LEU A 21 1.41 -8.17 -2.70
CA LEU A 21 1.49 -9.44 -3.41
C LEU A 21 2.90 -9.66 -3.95
N GLN A 22 3.49 -8.67 -4.61
CA GLN A 22 4.84 -8.74 -5.18
C GLN A 22 5.91 -8.99 -4.11
N LYS A 23 5.83 -8.32 -2.95
CA LYS A 23 6.70 -8.59 -1.81
C LYS A 23 6.60 -10.05 -1.34
N ARG A 24 5.38 -10.59 -1.23
CA ARG A 24 5.16 -11.99 -0.85
C ARG A 24 5.66 -12.97 -1.91
N MET A 25 5.49 -12.66 -3.20
CA MET A 25 6.03 -13.46 -4.31
C MET A 25 7.56 -13.47 -4.33
N THR A 26 8.19 -12.34 -3.98
CA THR A 26 9.66 -12.24 -3.85
C THR A 26 10.22 -13.19 -2.78
N MET A 27 9.45 -13.47 -1.72
CA MET A 27 9.84 -14.43 -0.67
C MET A 27 9.81 -15.89 -1.14
N ALA A 28 9.19 -16.19 -2.30
CA ALA A 28 9.20 -17.54 -2.84
C ALA A 28 10.58 -17.87 -3.42
N SER A 29 11.25 -18.86 -2.84
CA SER A 29 12.61 -19.28 -3.23
C SER A 29 12.68 -20.02 -4.57
N SER A 30 11.56 -20.54 -5.06
CA SER A 30 11.50 -21.32 -6.30
C SER A 30 10.18 -21.11 -7.05
N PHE A 31 10.18 -21.42 -8.35
CA PHE A 31 8.98 -21.37 -9.19
C PHE A 31 7.86 -22.26 -8.61
N ARG A 32 8.19 -23.48 -8.15
CA ARG A 32 7.22 -24.37 -7.50
C ARG A 32 6.63 -23.75 -6.22
N SER A 33 7.46 -23.10 -5.40
CA SER A 33 7.00 -22.40 -4.20
C SER A 33 6.05 -21.24 -4.54
N LEU A 34 6.35 -20.49 -5.60
CA LEU A 34 5.50 -19.41 -6.09
C LEU A 34 4.14 -19.93 -6.58
N VAL A 35 4.14 -21.00 -7.37
CA VAL A 35 2.91 -21.68 -7.82
C VAL A 35 2.08 -22.13 -6.61
N SER A 36 2.69 -22.84 -5.66
CA SER A 36 2.01 -23.31 -4.45
C SER A 36 1.41 -22.16 -3.63
N TYR A 37 2.13 -21.05 -3.50
CA TYR A 37 1.64 -19.84 -2.86
C TYR A 37 0.42 -19.26 -3.58
N LEU A 38 0.49 -19.10 -4.90
CA LEU A 38 -0.60 -18.54 -5.71
C LEU A 38 -1.84 -19.44 -5.71
N THR A 39 -1.66 -20.76 -5.64
CA THR A 39 -2.75 -21.72 -5.45
C THR A 39 -3.40 -21.56 -4.08
N ARG A 40 -2.61 -21.48 -3.00
CA ARG A 40 -3.13 -21.29 -1.63
C ARG A 40 -3.92 -20.00 -1.45
N VAL A 41 -3.51 -18.93 -2.14
CA VAL A 41 -4.18 -17.62 -2.10
C VAL A 41 -5.39 -17.57 -3.05
N GLY A 42 -5.60 -18.61 -3.86
CA GLY A 42 -6.71 -18.71 -4.80
C GLY A 42 -6.59 -17.78 -6.00
N LEU A 43 -5.38 -17.27 -6.29
CA LEU A 43 -5.11 -16.47 -7.49
C LEU A 43 -4.76 -17.35 -8.70
N TRP A 44 -4.34 -18.59 -8.46
CA TRP A 44 -4.01 -19.54 -9.52
C TRP A 44 -5.18 -19.76 -10.50
N GLU A 45 -6.37 -20.00 -9.95
CA GLU A 45 -7.60 -20.20 -10.73
C GLU A 45 -7.99 -18.92 -11.50
N ASP A 46 -7.82 -17.74 -10.87
CA ASP A 46 -8.11 -16.43 -11.47
C ASP A 46 -7.16 -16.04 -12.62
N MET A 47 -6.00 -16.69 -12.73
CA MET A 47 -5.05 -16.48 -13.81
C MET A 47 -5.42 -17.23 -15.10
N GLY A 48 -6.26 -18.27 -15.03
CA GLY A 48 -6.65 -19.07 -16.19
C GLY A 48 -5.48 -19.81 -16.86
N VAL A 49 -4.43 -20.14 -16.12
CA VAL A 49 -3.23 -20.81 -16.65
C VAL A 49 -3.54 -22.30 -16.85
N GLN A 50 -3.74 -22.71 -18.10
CA GLN A 50 -3.94 -24.11 -18.46
C GLN A 50 -2.63 -24.88 -18.64
N ARG A 51 -1.52 -24.19 -18.94
CA ARG A 51 -0.19 -24.80 -19.11
C ARG A 51 0.90 -23.93 -18.48
N ILE A 52 1.73 -24.59 -17.67
CA ILE A 52 2.88 -24.00 -16.98
C ILE A 52 4.16 -24.12 -17.83
N GLN A 53 4.19 -25.06 -18.78
CA GLN A 53 5.37 -25.32 -19.62
C GLN A 53 5.78 -24.07 -20.39
N GLY A 54 7.04 -23.67 -20.20
CA GLY A 54 7.63 -22.49 -20.84
C GLY A 54 7.36 -21.16 -20.15
N MET A 55 6.59 -21.12 -19.07
CA MET A 55 6.30 -19.87 -18.35
C MET A 55 7.49 -19.47 -17.48
N SER A 56 7.99 -18.26 -17.71
CA SER A 56 9.00 -17.65 -16.86
C SER A 56 8.42 -17.23 -15.50
N ARG A 57 9.30 -17.07 -14.51
CA ARG A 57 8.90 -16.57 -13.19
C ARG A 57 8.25 -15.18 -13.28
N THR A 58 8.82 -14.29 -14.08
CA THR A 58 8.33 -12.92 -14.30
C THR A 58 6.93 -12.91 -14.90
N GLU A 59 6.68 -13.73 -15.93
CA GLU A 59 5.34 -13.85 -16.51
C GLU A 59 4.30 -14.37 -15.51
N LEU A 60 4.71 -15.29 -14.63
CA LEU A 60 3.82 -15.78 -13.58
C LEU A 60 3.48 -14.68 -12.57
N GLU A 61 4.47 -13.88 -12.16
CA GLU A 61 4.27 -12.74 -11.26
C GLU A 61 3.34 -11.68 -11.89
N ASP A 62 3.55 -11.35 -13.17
CA ASP A 62 2.71 -10.40 -13.91
C ASP A 62 1.26 -10.90 -14.04
N ARG A 63 1.08 -12.17 -14.37
CA ARG A 63 -0.26 -12.79 -14.43
C ARG A 63 -0.95 -12.78 -13.08
N ALA A 64 -0.21 -13.00 -11.99
CA ALA A 64 -0.77 -12.96 -10.64
C ALA A 64 -1.25 -11.55 -10.27
N VAL A 65 -0.48 -10.51 -10.60
CA VAL A 65 -0.87 -9.11 -10.39
C VAL A 65 -2.09 -8.73 -11.24
N MET A 66 -2.14 -9.17 -12.50
CA MET A 66 -3.30 -8.95 -13.35
C MET A 66 -4.55 -9.68 -12.83
N ALA A 67 -4.42 -10.92 -12.36
CA ALA A 67 -5.50 -11.68 -11.75
C ALA A 67 -6.03 -11.02 -10.49
N LEU A 68 -5.14 -10.52 -9.63
CA LEU A 68 -5.49 -9.73 -8.45
C LEU A 68 -6.31 -8.49 -8.84
N ALA A 69 -5.85 -7.72 -9.81
CA ALA A 69 -6.55 -6.53 -10.29
C ALA A 69 -7.96 -6.86 -10.80
N ARG A 70 -8.11 -7.94 -11.60
CA ARG A 70 -9.41 -8.41 -12.08
C ARG A 70 -10.33 -8.81 -10.93
N ARG A 71 -9.82 -9.57 -9.95
CA ARG A 71 -10.58 -10.00 -8.78
C ARG A 71 -11.08 -8.81 -7.97
N LEU A 72 -10.24 -7.81 -7.71
CA LEU A 72 -10.63 -6.61 -6.97
C LEU A 72 -11.68 -5.78 -7.71
N ARG A 73 -11.52 -5.61 -9.03
CA ARG A 73 -12.53 -4.93 -9.88
C ARG A 73 -13.87 -5.67 -9.88
N ARG A 74 -13.87 -7.02 -9.95
CA ARG A 74 -15.09 -7.84 -9.85
C ARG A 74 -15.73 -7.70 -8.47
N ALA A 75 -14.94 -7.86 -7.41
CA ALA A 75 -15.40 -7.75 -6.03
C ALA A 75 -15.96 -6.35 -5.71
N ARG A 76 -15.45 -5.31 -6.37
CA ARG A 76 -16.02 -3.96 -6.29
C ARG A 76 -17.42 -3.92 -6.91
N LYS A 77 -17.60 -4.45 -8.11
CA LYS A 77 -18.90 -4.48 -8.81
C LYS A 77 -19.96 -5.27 -8.03
N SER A 78 -19.56 -6.36 -7.38
CA SER A 78 -20.45 -7.21 -6.57
C SER A 78 -20.60 -6.75 -5.11
N GLY A 79 -19.91 -5.69 -4.67
CA GLY A 79 -19.93 -5.23 -3.28
C GLY A 79 -19.18 -6.13 -2.28
N THR A 80 -18.47 -7.16 -2.75
CA THR A 80 -17.74 -8.15 -1.93
C THR A 80 -16.25 -7.82 -1.74
N LEU A 81 -15.83 -6.57 -1.99
CA LEU A 81 -14.43 -6.13 -1.92
C LEU A 81 -13.75 -6.49 -0.59
N ARG A 82 -14.46 -6.37 0.54
CA ARG A 82 -13.95 -6.75 1.86
C ARG A 82 -13.66 -8.24 1.98
N ALA A 83 -14.56 -9.09 1.50
CA ALA A 83 -14.35 -10.53 1.50
C ALA A 83 -13.16 -10.92 0.62
N ALA A 84 -13.02 -10.29 -0.56
CA ALA A 84 -11.88 -10.53 -1.44
C ALA A 84 -10.55 -10.12 -0.79
N LEU A 85 -10.48 -8.96 -0.14
CA LEU A 85 -9.27 -8.52 0.57
C LEU A 85 -8.99 -9.36 1.82
N GLN A 86 -10.02 -9.85 2.52
CA GLN A 86 -9.86 -10.74 3.66
C GLN A 86 -9.25 -12.10 3.25
N GLN A 87 -9.72 -12.68 2.14
CA GLN A 87 -9.14 -13.90 1.58
C GLN A 87 -7.66 -13.75 1.23
N LEU A 88 -7.26 -12.55 0.77
CA LEU A 88 -5.87 -12.22 0.46
C LEU A 88 -5.06 -11.82 1.71
N ASN A 89 -5.68 -11.78 2.89
CA ASN A 89 -5.09 -11.24 4.11
C ASN A 89 -4.54 -9.81 3.92
N MET A 90 -5.39 -8.93 3.40
CA MET A 90 -5.14 -7.51 3.08
C MET A 90 -6.33 -6.60 3.47
N GLN A 91 -7.16 -7.02 4.41
CA GLN A 91 -8.35 -6.28 4.86
C GLN A 91 -8.05 -4.91 5.46
N GLU A 92 -6.82 -4.71 5.94
CA GLU A 92 -6.30 -3.43 6.44
C GLU A 92 -6.29 -2.33 5.39
N LEU A 93 -6.22 -2.67 4.10
CA LEU A 93 -6.26 -1.70 3.00
C LEU A 93 -7.61 -0.98 2.90
N LEU A 94 -8.66 -1.52 3.53
CA LEU A 94 -9.95 -0.85 3.61
C LEU A 94 -9.99 0.24 4.67
N GLN A 95 -9.04 0.24 5.62
CA GLN A 95 -8.99 1.29 6.63
C GLN A 95 -8.56 2.61 5.99
N PRO A 96 -9.23 3.73 6.30
CA PRO A 96 -8.80 5.03 5.80
C PRO A 96 -7.36 5.30 6.26
N ARG A 97 -6.50 5.75 5.33
CA ARG A 97 -5.05 6.03 5.50
C ARG A 97 -4.68 6.73 6.82
N ALA A 98 -5.59 7.50 7.43
CA ALA A 98 -5.41 8.11 8.75
C ALA A 98 -5.05 7.09 9.85
N LYS A 99 -5.63 5.88 9.82
CA LYS A 99 -5.32 4.81 10.80
C LYS A 99 -4.04 4.04 10.47
N GLU A 100 -3.66 3.93 9.20
CA GLU A 100 -2.44 3.24 8.79
C GLU A 100 -1.19 4.07 9.11
N ARG A 101 -1.25 5.39 8.88
CA ARG A 101 -0.22 6.34 9.35
C ARG A 101 -0.10 6.32 10.88
N ALA A 102 -1.21 6.25 11.61
CA ALA A 102 -1.19 6.15 13.08
C ALA A 102 -0.58 4.82 13.59
N ARG A 103 -0.77 3.70 12.88
CA ARG A 103 -0.12 2.41 13.21
C ARG A 103 1.37 2.42 12.88
N GLN A 104 1.78 3.02 11.76
CA GLN A 104 3.20 3.20 11.41
C GLN A 104 3.91 4.24 12.31
N GLN A 105 3.17 5.15 12.95
CA GLN A 105 3.68 6.08 13.97
C GLN A 105 3.80 5.45 15.36
N ARG A 106 3.10 4.34 15.63
CA ARG A 106 3.29 3.55 16.86
C ARG A 106 4.47 2.59 16.79
N THR A 107 5.13 2.48 15.64
CA THR A 107 6.40 1.76 15.52
C THR A 107 7.49 2.58 16.22
N PRO A 108 8.26 2.01 17.16
CA PRO A 108 9.27 2.76 17.91
C PRO A 108 10.26 3.41 16.95
N ALA A 109 10.63 4.67 17.24
CA ALA A 109 11.45 5.53 16.38
C ALA A 109 12.76 4.88 15.91
N ALA A 110 13.30 3.94 16.69
CA ALA A 110 14.50 3.18 16.36
C ALA A 110 14.40 2.38 15.05
N LEU A 111 13.22 1.84 14.71
CA LEU A 111 13.03 1.06 13.47
C LEU A 111 12.91 1.94 12.22
N ARG A 112 12.55 3.22 12.37
CA ARG A 112 12.40 4.16 11.26
C ARG A 112 13.75 4.61 10.69
N LEU A 113 14.79 4.65 11.52
CA LEU A 113 16.15 4.98 11.10
C LEU A 113 16.80 3.88 10.24
N ILE A 114 16.39 2.61 10.43
CA ILE A 114 16.95 1.47 9.69
C ILE A 114 16.39 1.39 8.26
N VAL A 115 15.16 1.90 8.04
CA VAL A 115 14.49 1.87 6.73
C VAL A 115 14.90 3.05 5.84
N GLY A 116 15.74 3.97 6.32
CA GLY A 116 16.21 5.12 5.53
C GLY A 116 15.11 6.14 5.22
N GLU A 117 14.00 6.15 5.95
CA GLU A 117 13.02 7.23 5.83
C GLU A 117 13.51 8.45 6.61
N ALA A 118 14.03 9.44 5.87
CA ALA A 118 14.35 10.75 6.41
C ALA A 118 13.09 11.36 7.05
N PRO A 119 13.17 11.89 8.28
CA PRO A 119 12.02 12.51 8.93
C PRO A 119 11.75 13.85 8.23
N TYR A 120 10.81 13.89 7.30
CA TYR A 120 10.24 15.15 6.85
C TYR A 120 9.52 15.79 8.04
N HIS A 121 10.17 16.80 8.61
CA HIS A 121 9.66 17.66 9.65
C HIS A 121 8.31 18.27 9.25
N GLY A 122 7.43 18.38 10.25
CA GLY A 122 6.06 18.83 10.11
C GLY A 122 5.90 20.24 9.55
N GLY A 123 4.70 20.46 9.01
CA GLY A 123 4.25 21.78 8.59
C GLY A 123 4.30 22.81 9.73
N LEU A 124 5.09 23.86 9.49
CA LEU A 124 4.86 25.27 9.79
C LEU A 124 3.86 25.62 10.91
N SER A 125 4.38 26.25 11.96
CA SER A 125 3.70 27.34 12.67
C SER A 125 4.65 28.53 12.70
N VAL A 126 4.59 29.39 11.68
CA VAL A 126 5.14 30.75 11.75
C VAL A 126 4.31 31.52 12.78
N ARG A 127 4.75 31.53 14.04
CA ARG A 127 4.27 32.51 14.99
C ARG A 127 4.97 33.82 14.64
N LYS A 128 4.21 34.77 14.11
CA LYS A 128 4.62 36.17 13.97
C LYS A 128 5.27 36.61 15.27
N ALA A 129 6.58 36.88 15.25
CA ALA A 129 7.24 37.57 16.35
C ALA A 129 6.61 38.97 16.43
N ARG A 130 5.84 39.21 17.50
CA ARG A 130 5.47 40.57 17.88
C ARG A 130 6.76 41.31 18.22
N CYS A 131 7.10 42.33 17.44
CA CYS A 131 8.06 43.34 17.85
C CYS A 131 7.61 43.98 19.17
N PRO A 132 8.43 44.00 20.23
CA PRO A 132 8.27 44.98 21.28
C PRO A 132 8.95 46.29 20.85
N GLN A 133 8.13 47.29 20.51
CA GLN A 133 8.54 48.69 20.57
C GLN A 133 8.71 49.08 22.04
N ARG A 134 9.92 49.48 22.43
CA ARG A 134 10.27 50.60 23.34
C ARG A 134 11.76 50.48 23.66
N ALA A 135 12.61 51.32 23.06
CA ALA A 135 12.87 52.72 23.39
C ALA A 135 13.86 52.87 24.55
N LEU A 136 14.67 53.93 24.43
CA LEU A 136 15.69 54.44 25.35
C LEU A 136 17.06 53.79 25.15
N ARG A 137 18.18 54.51 25.08
CA ARG A 137 18.55 55.93 24.98
C ARG A 137 20.08 55.87 24.90
N LEU A 138 20.70 56.82 24.19
CA LEU A 138 21.98 57.52 24.49
C LEU A 138 23.11 56.68 25.13
N VAL A 139 24.35 56.73 24.64
CA VAL A 139 25.25 57.88 24.81
C VAL A 139 26.47 57.65 23.91
N ARG A 140 26.80 58.71 23.15
CA ARG A 140 28.08 59.14 22.57
C ARG A 140 29.10 58.11 22.10
#